data_AF-A0A9P0FH97-F1
#
_entry.id   AF-A0A9P0FH97-F1
#
_cell.length_a   1.000
_cell.length_b   1.000
_cell.length_c   1.000
_cell.angle_alpha   90.00
_cell.angle_beta   90.00
_cell.angle_gamma   90.00
#
_symmetry.space_group_name_H-M   'P 1'
#
loop_
_entity.id
_entity.type
_entity.pdbx_description
1 polymer ?
#
loop_
_entity_poly.entity_id
_entity_poly.type
_entity_poly.pdbx_seq_one_letter_code
_entity_poly.pdbx_strand_id
1 'polypeptide(L)'
;MAESKTAMASDSETYATVTNDPKNVQELTIYVQGLLQNIQDKFQNMSDQILTRIDEMGNRIDDLEKNIGDLMTQAGVEGSIQEK
;
A
#
# COMPACT_ATOMS: atom_id res chain seq x y z
N MET A 1 30.21 -40.20 -35.76
CA MET A 1 29.70 -40.47 -34.40
C MET A 1 30.69 -39.82 -33.45
N ALA A 2 30.58 -38.54 -33.07
CA ALA A 2 29.45 -37.83 -32.48
C ALA A 2 28.93 -38.52 -31.21
N GLU A 3 28.77 -37.71 -30.15
CA GLU A 3 28.18 -37.93 -28.81
C GLU A 3 29.23 -38.07 -27.69
N SER A 4 29.70 -36.95 -27.12
CA SER A 4 29.04 -36.11 -26.09
C SER A 4 28.87 -36.83 -24.76
N LYS A 5 29.77 -36.55 -23.81
CA LYS A 5 29.51 -36.73 -22.38
C LYS A 5 29.94 -35.47 -21.63
N THR A 6 29.04 -34.51 -21.69
CA THR A 6 28.75 -33.45 -20.71
C THR A 6 29.80 -33.28 -19.61
N ALA A 7 30.58 -32.20 -19.73
CA ALA A 7 31.16 -31.54 -18.58
C ALA A 7 30.00 -31.08 -17.68
N MET A 8 29.76 -31.78 -16.58
CA MET A 8 28.99 -31.22 -15.47
C MET A 8 29.88 -30.18 -14.80
N ALA A 9 29.95 -28.99 -15.41
CA ALA A 9 30.22 -27.79 -14.64
C ALA A 9 29.10 -27.72 -13.60
N SER A 10 29.46 -27.97 -12.36
CA SER A 10 28.58 -27.87 -11.22
C SER A 10 28.00 -26.46 -11.19
N ASP A 11 26.74 -26.33 -11.56
CA ASP A 11 25.90 -25.11 -11.48
C ASP A 11 25.58 -24.75 -10.00
N SER A 12 26.56 -25.01 -9.13
CA SER A 12 26.54 -24.88 -7.67
C SER A 12 27.57 -23.85 -7.19
N GLU A 13 28.08 -23.00 -8.07
CA GLU A 13 28.97 -21.88 -7.70
C GLU A 13 28.30 -20.50 -7.85
N THR A 14 27.14 -20.41 -8.51
CA THR A 14 26.43 -19.13 -8.70
C THR A 14 25.72 -18.63 -7.44
N TYR A 15 25.47 -19.51 -6.45
CA TYR A 15 24.86 -19.13 -5.17
C TYR A 15 25.82 -19.22 -3.97
N ALA A 16 27.05 -19.67 -4.17
CA ALA A 16 28.04 -19.90 -3.12
C ALA A 16 29.22 -18.93 -3.15
N THR A 17 29.21 -17.94 -4.04
CA THR A 17 30.14 -16.79 -4.00
C THR A 17 29.48 -15.57 -3.36
N VAL A 18 28.83 -15.75 -2.21
CA VAL A 18 28.89 -14.70 -1.17
C VAL A 18 30.31 -14.77 -0.61
N THR A 19 31.25 -14.29 -1.42
CA THR A 19 32.58 -13.92 -0.93
C THR A 19 32.31 -12.96 0.22
N ASN A 20 32.87 -13.27 1.38
CA ASN A 20 32.75 -12.52 2.64
C ASN A 20 33.52 -11.18 2.53
N ASP A 21 33.40 -10.51 1.39
CA ASP A 21 33.99 -9.22 1.12
C ASP A 21 33.09 -8.15 1.73
N PRO A 22 33.59 -7.36 2.70
CA PRO A 22 32.78 -6.37 3.39
C PRO A 22 32.13 -5.34 2.43
N LYS A 23 32.69 -5.13 1.22
CA LYS A 23 32.07 -4.25 0.21
C LYS A 23 30.77 -4.80 -0.36
N ASN A 24 30.70 -6.11 -0.59
CA ASN A 24 29.50 -6.77 -1.12
C ASN A 24 28.35 -6.73 -0.09
N VAL A 25 28.68 -6.92 1.20
CA VAL A 25 27.70 -6.81 2.29
C VAL A 25 27.19 -5.38 2.45
N GLN A 26 28.06 -4.37 2.28
CA GLN A 26 27.67 -2.96 2.31
C GLN A 26 26.73 -2.60 1.16
N GLU A 27 27.02 -3.01 -0.07
CA GLU A 27 26.16 -2.80 -1.23
C GLU A 27 24.79 -3.47 -1.05
N LEU A 28 24.76 -4.70 -0.56
CA LEU A 28 23.51 -5.40 -0.24
C LEU A 28 22.70 -4.65 0.82
N THR A 29 23.36 -4.11 1.84
CA THR A 29 22.69 -3.34 2.91
C THR A 29 22.05 -2.07 2.35
N ILE A 30 22.77 -1.34 1.49
CA ILE A 30 22.25 -0.13 0.82
C ILE A 30 21.05 -0.48 -0.07
N TYR A 31 21.13 -1.58 -0.81
CA TYR A 31 20.04 -2.05 -1.65
C TYR A 31 18.78 -2.38 -0.84
N VAL A 32 18.93 -3.14 0.26
CA VAL A 32 17.81 -3.48 1.15
C VAL A 32 17.22 -2.22 1.78
N GLN A 33 18.06 -1.26 2.20
CA GLN A 33 17.60 0.02 2.73
C GLN A 33 16.78 0.81 1.70
N GLY A 34 17.24 0.85 0.44
CA GLY A 34 16.49 1.47 -0.65
C GLY A 34 15.14 0.78 -0.92
N LEU A 35 15.10 -0.55 -0.85
CA LEU A 35 13.86 -1.31 -1.01
C LEU A 35 12.86 -1.03 0.12
N LEU A 36 13.32 -1.00 1.37
CA LEU A 36 12.47 -0.69 2.52
C LEU A 36 11.94 0.75 2.44
N GLN A 37 12.78 1.71 2.04
CA GLN A 37 12.33 3.09 1.82
C GLN A 37 11.24 3.15 0.74
N ASN A 38 11.42 2.44 -0.37
CA ASN A 38 10.43 2.40 -1.45
C ASN A 38 9.07 1.82 -0.99
N ILE A 39 9.09 0.78 -0.16
CA ILE A 39 7.88 0.19 0.42
C ILE A 39 7.22 1.18 1.37
N GLN A 40 7.99 1.87 2.22
CA GLN A 40 7.48 2.88 3.13
C GLN A 40 6.82 4.03 2.37
N ASP A 41 7.47 4.56 1.33
CA ASP A 41 6.94 5.65 0.51
C ASP A 41 5.62 5.24 -0.16
N LYS A 42 5.54 4.01 -0.69
CA LYS A 42 4.31 3.47 -1.30
C LYS A 42 3.20 3.31 -0.27
N PHE A 43 3.52 2.80 0.92
CA PHE A 43 2.54 2.63 1.99
C PHE A 43 2.02 3.98 2.50
N GLN A 44 2.91 4.96 2.65
CA GLN A 44 2.53 6.32 3.03
C GLN A 44 1.61 6.94 1.98
N ASN A 45 1.99 6.87 0.70
CA ASN A 45 1.17 7.42 -0.38
C ASN A 45 -0.22 6.74 -0.46
N MET A 46 -0.29 5.42 -0.27
CA MET A 46 -1.56 4.70 -0.20
C MET A 46 -2.39 5.14 1.01
N SER A 47 -1.76 5.34 2.16
CA SER A 47 -2.42 5.81 3.39
C SER A 47 -2.98 7.22 3.21
N ASP A 48 -2.21 8.13 2.61
CA ASP A 48 -2.64 9.50 2.34
C ASP A 48 -3.86 9.54 1.39
N GLN A 49 -3.88 8.66 0.37
CA GLN A 49 -5.04 8.52 -0.52
C GLN A 49 -6.28 8.02 0.21
N ILE A 50 -6.13 7.08 1.15
CA ILE A 50 -7.25 6.58 1.96
C ILE A 50 -7.79 7.69 2.85
N LEU A 51 -6.92 8.44 3.53
CA LEU A 51 -7.33 9.59 4.37
C LEU A 51 -8.08 10.64 3.54
N THR A 52 -7.55 11.00 2.37
CA THR A 52 -8.22 11.94 1.45
C THR A 52 -9.64 11.50 1.11
N ARG A 53 -9.83 10.20 0.80
CA ARG A 53 -11.17 9.66 0.51
C ARG A 53 -12.09 9.65 1.72
N ILE A 54 -11.56 9.44 2.92
CA ILE A 54 -12.34 9.50 4.16
C ILE A 54 -12.83 10.93 4.38
N ASP A 55 -11.96 11.93 4.20
CA ASP A 55 -12.34 13.34 4.34
C ASP A 55 -13.41 13.74 3.31
N GLU A 56 -13.27 13.29 2.05
CA GLU A 56 -14.29 13.48 1.02
C GLU A 56 -15.63 12.82 1.38
N MET A 57 -15.60 11.60 1.93
CA MET A 57 -16.80 10.92 2.41
C MET A 57 -17.44 11.65 3.59
N GLY A 58 -16.64 12.19 4.51
CA GLY A 58 -17.12 13.01 5.63
C GLY A 58 -17.91 14.22 5.14
N ASN A 59 -17.33 15.01 4.24
CA ASN A 59 -18.01 16.17 3.64
C ASN A 59 -19.32 15.78 2.95
N ARG A 60 -19.34 14.65 2.22
CA ARG A 60 -20.56 14.16 1.56
C ARG A 60 -21.63 13.70 2.56
N ILE A 61 -21.23 13.17 3.72
CA ILE A 61 -22.16 12.82 4.80
C ILE A 61 -22.76 14.10 5.37
N ASP A 62 -21.94 15.11 5.67
CA ASP A 62 -22.42 16.41 6.17
C ASP A 62 -23.44 17.05 5.21
N ASP A 63 -23.16 17.01 3.91
CA ASP A 63 -24.09 17.49 2.88
C ASP A 63 -25.39 16.67 2.86
N LEU A 64 -25.33 15.35 3.02
CA LEU A 64 -26.51 14.50 3.10
C LEU A 64 -27.34 14.79 4.35
N GLU A 65 -26.70 14.95 5.52
CA GLU A 65 -27.37 15.30 6.77
C GLU A 65 -28.10 16.64 6.65
N LYS A 66 -27.47 17.64 6.04
CA LYS A 66 -28.10 18.93 5.76
C LYS A 66 -29.31 18.80 4.83
N ASN A 67 -29.15 18.09 3.70
CA ASN A 67 -30.25 17.89 2.75
C ASN A 67 -31.43 17.14 3.39
N ILE A 68 -31.16 16.16 4.25
CA ILE A 68 -32.21 15.44 5.00
C ILE A 68 -32.90 16.40 5.98
N GLY A 69 -32.14 17.22 6.71
CA GLY A 69 -32.69 18.25 7.58
C GLY A 69 -33.64 19.19 6.84
N ASP A 70 -33.19 19.76 5.72
CA ASP A 70 -34.00 20.65 4.88
C ASP A 70 -35.28 19.97 4.38
N LEU A 71 -35.19 18.70 3.97
CA LEU A 71 -36.35 17.90 3.54
C LEU A 71 -37.33 17.62 4.69
N MET A 72 -36.83 17.32 5.90
CA MET A 72 -37.66 17.09 7.08
C MET A 72 -38.41 18.37 7.50
N THR A 73 -37.73 19.52 7.46
CA THR A 73 -38.34 20.83 7.68
C THR A 73 -39.40 21.13 6.61
N GLN A 74 -39.07 20.94 5.32
CA GLN A 74 -39.99 21.21 4.20
C GLN A 74 -41.24 20.32 4.22
N ALA A 75 -41.08 19.04 4.60
CA ALA A 75 -42.18 18.10 4.71
C ALA A 75 -43.01 18.29 6.00
N GLY A 76 -42.64 19.24 6.88
CA GLY A 76 -43.34 19.52 8.13
C GLY A 76 -43.25 18.40 9.17
N VAL A 77 -42.24 17.52 9.05
CA VAL A 77 -42.09 16.28 9.83
C VAL A 77 -41.38 16.52 11.17
N GLU A 78 -40.83 17.74 11.38
CA GLU A 78 -40.16 18.16 12.62
C GLU A 78 -41.00 17.94 13.90
N GLY A 79 -42.34 17.85 13.78
CA GLY A 79 -43.23 17.60 14.91
C GLY A 79 -43.63 16.13 15.15
N SER A 80 -43.40 15.23 14.19
CA SER A 80 -43.91 13.84 14.23
C SER A 80 -42.92 12.79 14.76
N ILE A 81 -41.65 13.15 14.93
CA ILE A 81 -40.63 12.33 15.60
C ILE A 81 -40.43 12.82 17.05
N GLN A 82 -41.51 13.22 17.72
CA GLN A 82 -41.52 13.19 19.18
C GLN A 82 -41.85 11.76 19.59
N GLU A 83 -40.79 11.04 19.95
CA GLU A 83 -40.82 9.73 20.59
C GLU A 83 -41.86 9.73 21.73
N LYS A 84 -42.81 8.81 21.65
CA LYS A 84 -43.81 8.58 22.70
C LYS A 84 -43.35 7.46 23.62
#